data_AF-A0A509LMJ6-F1
#
_entry.id   AF-A0A509LMJ6-F1
#
_cell.length_a   1.000
_cell.length_b   1.000
_cell.length_c   1.000
_cell.angle_alpha   90.00
_cell.angle_beta   90.00
_cell.angle_gamma   90.00
#
_symmetry.space_group_name_H-M   'P 1'
#
loop_
_entity.id
_entity.type
_entity.pdbx_description
1 polymer ?
#
loop_
_entity_poly.entity_id
_entity_poly.type
_entity_poly.pdbx_seq_one_letter_code
_entity_poly.pdbx_strand_id
1 'polypeptide(L)' 'MKNFSNLNEVNDKILKIKQLLTELETQAEQFPALSRNSKRALASIKMLELNLTDIVAFDLNDS' A
#
# COMPACT_ATOMS: atom_id res chain seq x y z
N MET A 1 -1.30 -20.18 16.61
CA MET A 1 -0.39 -19.18 16.03
C MET A 1 -0.95 -18.77 14.68
N LYS A 2 -1.36 -17.51 14.50
CA LYS A 2 -1.79 -17.00 13.19
C LYS A 2 -0.55 -16.94 12.29
N ASN A 3 -0.60 -17.52 11.09
CA ASN A 3 0.56 -17.63 10.21
C ASN A 3 0.96 -16.26 9.63
N PHE A 4 1.96 -15.62 10.23
CA PHE A 4 2.56 -14.35 9.78
C PHE A 4 3.30 -14.44 8.45
N SER A 5 3.56 -15.65 7.94
CA SER A 5 4.16 -15.88 6.61
C SER A 5 3.42 -15.14 5.49
N ASN A 6 2.11 -14.92 5.64
CA ASN A 6 1.30 -14.22 4.66
C ASN A 6 1.45 -12.68 4.74
N LEU A 7 1.80 -12.11 5.89
CA LEU A 7 1.85 -10.65 6.05
C LEU A 7 3.01 -10.01 5.27
N ASN A 8 4.17 -10.67 5.24
CA ASN A 8 5.30 -10.20 4.44
C ASN A 8 4.97 -10.22 2.94
N GLU A 9 4.34 -11.29 2.45
CA GLU A 9 3.91 -11.35 1.05
C GLU A 9 2.84 -10.31 0.69
N VAL A 10 1.92 -10.03 1.61
CA VAL A 10 0.92 -8.97 1.45
C VAL A 10 1.59 -7.60 1.44
N ASN A 11 2.54 -7.36 2.35
CA ASN A 11 3.33 -6.14 2.39
C ASN A 11 4.07 -5.90 1.07
N ASP A 12 4.75 -6.92 0.55
CA ASP A 12 5.50 -6.82 -0.71
C ASP A 12 4.59 -6.45 -1.88
N LYS A 13 3.38 -7.03 -1.92
CA LYS A 13 2.37 -6.69 -2.94
C LYS A 13 1.89 -5.24 -2.79
N ILE A 14 1.62 -4.77 -1.57
CA ILE A 14 1.22 -3.38 -1.30
C ILE A 14 2.32 -2.40 -1.74
N LEU A 15 3.57 -2.67 -1.37
CA LEU A 15 4.72 -1.84 -1.75
C LEU A 15 4.94 -1.81 -3.26
N LYS A 16 4.80 -2.95 -3.94
CA LYS A 16 4.89 -3.01 -5.41
C LYS A 16 3.82 -2.19 -6.10
N ILE A 17 2.57 -2.23 -5.62
CA ILE A 17 1.49 -1.42 -6.19
C ILE A 17 1.75 0.08 -5.94
N LYS A 18 2.21 0.44 -4.74
CA LYS A 18 2.59 1.82 -4.41
C LYS A 18 3.64 2.37 -5.37
N GLN A 19 4.68 1.58 -5.63
CA GLN A 19 5.73 1.95 -6.57
C GLN A 19 5.17 2.21 -7.97
N LEU A 20 4.39 1.26 -8.52
CA LEU A 20 3.79 1.40 -9.85
C LEU A 20 2.86 2.62 -9.95
N LEU A 21 2.07 2.91 -8.92
CA LEU A 21 1.19 4.08 -8.90
C LEU A 21 1.97 5.39 -8.82
N THR A 22 3.10 5.39 -8.11
CA THR A 22 4.00 6.55 -8.03
C THR A 22 4.65 6.81 -9.40
N GLU A 23 5.11 5.76 -10.08
CA GLU A 23 5.64 5.83 -11.45
C GLU A 23 4.57 6.33 -12.44
N LEU A 24 3.32 5.86 -12.33
CA LEU A 24 2.22 6.37 -13.16
C LEU A 24 1.90 7.84 -12.88
N GLU A 25 1.99 8.28 -11.62
CA GLU A 25 1.77 9.69 -11.27
C GLU A 25 2.88 10.59 -11.84
N THR A 26 4.15 10.19 -11.71
CA THR A 26 5.30 10.99 -12.15
C THR A 26 5.37 11.10 -13.68
N GLN A 27 4.91 10.08 -14.40
CA GLN A 27 4.85 10.08 -15.87
C GLN A 27 3.59 10.77 -16.44
N ALA A 28 2.71 11.30 -15.59
CA ALA A 28 1.41 11.85 -16.01
C ALA A 28 1.44 13.35 -16.35
N GLU A 29 2.59 13.95 -16.63
CA GLU A 29 2.74 15.40 -16.90
C GLU A 29 1.75 15.92 -17.97
N GLN A 30 1.54 15.13 -19.02
CA GLN A 30 0.62 15.48 -20.12
C GLN A 30 -0.76 14.81 -19.99
N PHE A 31 -1.00 14.04 -18.92
CA PHE A 31 -2.25 13.31 -18.71
C PHE A 31 -2.83 13.59 -17.31
N PRO A 32 -3.49 14.75 -17.10
CA PRO A 32 -3.98 15.15 -15.77
C PRO A 32 -4.94 14.15 -15.12
N ALA A 33 -5.73 13.42 -15.92
CA ALA A 33 -6.63 12.39 -15.38
C ALA A 33 -5.87 11.19 -14.82
N LEU A 34 -4.76 10.79 -15.46
CA LEU A 34 -3.87 9.74 -14.94
C LEU A 34 -3.26 10.17 -13.60
N SER A 35 -2.69 11.38 -13.51
CA SER A 35 -2.14 11.91 -12.25
C SER A 35 -3.18 11.89 -11.12
N ARG A 36 -4.41 12.38 -11.38
CA ARG A 36 -5.49 12.37 -10.38
C ARG A 36 -5.91 10.97 -9.97
N ASN A 37 -6.02 10.04 -10.92
CA ASN A 37 -6.39 8.65 -10.61
C ASN A 37 -5.29 7.93 -9.82
N SER A 38 -4.02 8.11 -10.20
CA SER A 38 -2.86 7.58 -9.45
C SER A 38 -2.84 8.09 -8.01
N LYS A 39 -3.08 9.40 -7.78
CA LYS A 39 -3.18 9.96 -6.42
C LYS A 39 -4.31 9.34 -5.59
N ARG A 40 -5.50 9.15 -6.16
CA ARG A 40 -6.61 8.51 -5.45
C ARG A 40 -6.32 7.04 -5.11
N ALA A 41 -5.70 6.32 -6.05
CA ALA A 41 -5.27 4.95 -5.81
C ALA A 41 -4.19 4.89 -4.71
N LEU A 42 -3.20 5.79 -4.72
CA LEU A 42 -2.19 5.90 -3.66
C LEU A 42 -2.79 6.12 -2.27
N ALA A 43 -3.86 6.92 -2.16
CA ALA A 43 -4.58 7.08 -0.89
C ALA A 43 -5.20 5.77 -0.41
N SER A 44 -5.76 4.96 -1.32
CA SER A 44 -6.30 3.63 -0.98
C SER A 44 -5.19 2.66 -0.56
N ILE A 45 -4.04 2.69 -1.24
CA ILE A 45 -2.85 1.91 -0.86
C ILE A 45 -2.33 2.30 0.52
N LYS A 46 -2.35 3.60 0.85
CA LYS A 46 -1.98 4.07 2.19
C LYS A 46 -2.88 3.48 3.28
N MET A 47 -4.17 3.30 3.02
CA MET A 47 -5.07 2.64 3.95
C MET A 47 -4.71 1.17 4.16
N LEU A 48 -4.30 0.46 3.11
CA LEU A 48 -3.83 -0.93 3.22
C LEU A 48 -2.53 -1.03 4.06
N GLU A 49 -1.60 -0.08 3.90
CA GLU A 49 -0.40 -0.01 4.74
C GLU A 49 -0.76 0.18 6.23
N LEU A 50 -1.75 1.04 6.52
CA LEU A 50 -2.23 1.26 7.88
C LEU A 50 -2.89 0.00 8.45
N ASN A 51 -3.76 -0.67 7.68
CA ASN A 51 -4.40 -1.91 8.13
C ASN A 51 -3.37 -3.00 8.48
N LEU A 52 -2.29 -3.11 7.71
CA LEU A 52 -1.22 -4.04 8.02
C LEU A 52 -0.45 -3.65 9.28
N THR A 53 -0.18 -2.35 9.44
CA THR A 53 0.48 -1.79 10.63
C THR A 53 -0.32 -2.06 11.89
N ASP A 54 -1.64 -1.86 11.84
CA ASP A 54 -2.56 -2.11 12.96
C ASP A 54 -2.49 -3.58 13.38
N ILE A 55 -2.52 -4.52 12.43
CA ILE A 55 -2.42 -5.96 12.71
C ILE A 55 -1.11 -6.30 13.44
N VAL A 56 0.02 -5.76 12.98
CA VAL A 56 1.32 -5.97 13.62
C VAL A 56 1.35 -5.35 15.02
N ALA A 57 0.81 -4.15 15.18
CA ALA A 57 0.75 -3.46 16.46
C ALA A 57 -0.13 -4.20 17.48
N PHE A 58 -1.28 -4.73 17.07
CA PHE A 58 -2.13 -5.56 17.94
C PHE A 58 -1.42 -6.83 18.40
N ASP A 59 -0.74 -7.53 17.50
CA ASP A 59 -0.04 -8.78 17.85
C ASP A 59 1.10 -8.56 18.85
N LEU A 60 1.85 -7.46 18.73
CA LEU A 60 2.89 -7.08 19.69
C LEU A 60 2.34 -6.71 21.08
N ASN A 61 1.10 -6.22 21.16
CA ASN A 61 0.47 -5.84 22.43
C ASN A 61 -0.22 -7.02 23.14
N ASP A 62 -0.54 -8.09 22.41
CA ASP A 62 -1.15 -9.32 22.93
C ASP A 62 -0.10 -10.41 23.29
N SER A 63 1.20 -10.15 23.08
CA SER A 63 2.34 -11.04 23.32
C SER A 63 3.10 -10.71 24.60
#